data_AF-A0A392T9R6-F1
#
_entry.id   AF-A0A392T9R6-F1
#
_cell.length_a   1.000
_cell.length_b   1.000
_cell.length_c   1.000
_cell.angle_alpha   90.00
_cell.angle_beta   90.00
_cell.angle_gamma   90.00
#
_symmetry.space_group_name_H-M   'P 1'
#
loop_
_entity.id
_entity.type
_entity.pdbx_description
1 polymer ?
#
loop_
_entity_poly.entity_id
_entity_poly.type
_entity_poly.pdbx_seq_one_letter_code
_entity_poly.pdbx_strand_id
1 'polypeptide(L)' 'MRCTEEDKTSLGSYMLREEANHWWKNARQRLGAGGVAITWEMFKREFWVKYFPDDVRNKKVVEFLELKQGNLTVA' A
#
# COMPACT_ATOMS: atom_id res chain seq x y z
N MET A 1 -16.00 -15.13 11.71
CA MET A 1 -14.54 -15.21 11.75
C MET A 1 -14.01 -13.80 12.02
N ARG A 2 -13.27 -13.56 13.11
CA ARG A 2 -12.66 -12.25 13.38
C ARG A 2 -11.27 -12.26 12.73
N CYS A 3 -10.97 -11.30 11.87
CA CYS A 3 -9.67 -11.15 11.22
C CYS A 3 -8.78 -10.26 12.10
N THR A 4 -7.69 -10.81 12.61
CA THR A 4 -6.70 -10.08 13.43
C THR A 4 -5.90 -9.09 12.57
N GLU A 5 -5.16 -8.17 13.19
CA GLU A 5 -4.32 -7.24 12.43
C GLU A 5 -3.19 -7.98 11.68
N GLU A 6 -2.69 -9.07 12.26
CA GLU A 6 -1.72 -9.98 11.67
C GLU A 6 -2.31 -10.76 10.48
N ASP A 7 -3.57 -11.20 10.59
CA ASP A 7 -4.29 -11.83 9.48
C ASP A 7 -4.44 -10.85 8.32
N LYS A 8 -4.79 -9.58 8.60
CA LYS A 8 -4.90 -8.53 7.57
C LYS A 8 -3.57 -8.30 6.87
N THR A 9 -2.47 -8.18 7.61
CA THR A 9 -1.12 -8.06 7.03
C THR A 9 -0.77 -9.25 6.15
N SER A 10 -1.09 -10.46 6.60
CA SER A 10 -0.81 -11.69 5.85
C SER A 10 -1.62 -11.75 4.54
N LEU A 11 -2.92 -11.44 4.60
CA LEU A 11 -3.81 -11.42 3.44
C LEU A 11 -3.46 -10.30 2.46
N GLY A 12 -3.18 -9.09 2.95
CA GLY A 12 -2.81 -7.96 2.10
C GLY A 12 -1.47 -8.18 1.39
N SER A 13 -0.49 -8.75 2.09
CA SER A 13 0.81 -9.06 1.48
C SER A 13 0.78 -10.25 0.52
N TYR A 14 -0.18 -11.17 0.67
CA TYR A 14 -0.39 -12.27 -0.28
C TYR A 14 -0.70 -11.80 -1.70
N MET A 15 -1.32 -10.62 -1.85
CA MET A 15 -1.67 -10.05 -3.15
C MET A 15 -0.50 -9.35 -3.86
N LEU A 16 0.65 -9.18 -3.19
CA LEU A 16 1.82 -8.55 -3.80
C LEU A 16 2.48 -9.49 -4.81
N ARG A 17 2.85 -8.93 -5.96
CA ARG A 17 3.49 -9.66 -7.06
C ARG A 17 4.86 -9.07 -7.35
N GLU A 18 5.74 -9.90 -7.91
CA GLU A 18 7.02 -9.49 -8.48
C GLU A 18 7.86 -8.58 -7.53
N GLU A 19 8.21 -7.37 -7.96
CA GLU A 19 9.02 -6.42 -7.18
C GLU A 19 8.39 -6.11 -5.83
N ALA A 20 7.06 -5.99 -5.75
CA ALA A 20 6.39 -5.68 -4.50
C ALA A 20 6.47 -6.83 -3.48
N ASN A 21 6.42 -8.08 -3.95
CA ASN A 21 6.63 -9.22 -3.06
C ASN A 21 8.08 -9.27 -2.56
N HIS A 22 9.06 -9.04 -3.45
CA HIS A 22 10.47 -9.01 -3.06
C HIS A 22 10.78 -7.89 -2.06
N TRP A 23 10.27 -6.68 -2.32
CA TRP A 23 10.38 -5.55 -1.41
C TRP A 23 9.76 -5.88 -0.04
N TRP A 24 8.54 -6.44 -0.02
CA TRP A 24 7.85 -6.71 1.24
C TRP A 24 8.58 -7.76 2.09
N LYS A 25 9.16 -8.81 1.48
CA LYS A 25 9.99 -9.80 2.20
C LYS A 25 11.14 -9.13 2.96
N ASN A 26 11.82 -8.17 2.33
CA ASN A 26 12.92 -7.42 2.95
C ASN A 26 12.42 -6.45 4.03
N ALA A 27 11.33 -5.71 3.76
CA ALA A 27 10.71 -4.82 4.75
C ALA A 27 10.24 -5.59 5.99
N ARG A 28 9.63 -6.77 5.80
CA ARG A 28 9.15 -7.64 6.88
C ARG A 28 10.27 -8.09 7.81
N GLN A 29 11.44 -8.44 7.27
CA GLN A 29 12.61 -8.79 8.08
C GLN A 29 13.11 -7.62 8.94
N ARG A 30 13.13 -6.41 8.37
CA ARG A 30 13.52 -5.19 9.10
C ARG A 30 12.50 -4.83 10.19
N LEU A 31 11.21 -4.89 9.89
CA LEU A 31 10.14 -4.47 10.80
C LEU A 31 9.88 -5.48 11.93
N GLY A 32 10.04 -6.78 11.65
CA GLY A 32 9.86 -7.85 12.63
C GLY A 32 11.10 -8.13 13.48
N ALA A 33 12.15 -7.31 13.38
CA ALA A 33 13.35 -7.46 14.20
C ALA A 33 12.98 -7.40 15.69
N GLY A 34 13.51 -8.33 16.48
CA GLY A 34 13.19 -8.43 17.91
C GLY A 34 11.83 -9.07 18.24
N GLY A 35 11.17 -9.72 17.26
CA GLY A 35 9.91 -10.46 17.49
C GLY A 35 8.66 -9.57 17.53
N VAL A 36 8.76 -8.33 17.07
CA VAL A 36 7.63 -7.38 16.99
C VAL A 36 6.62 -7.87 15.95
N ALA A 37 5.36 -7.99 16.36
CA ALA A 37 4.25 -8.29 15.45
C ALA A 37 4.03 -7.13 14.47
N ILE A 38 3.95 -7.44 13.18
CA ILE A 38 3.73 -6.44 12.13
C ILE A 38 2.23 -6.25 11.95
N THR A 39 1.72 -5.15 12.48
CA THR A 39 0.32 -4.77 12.35
C THR A 39 -0.02 -4.33 10.93
N TRP A 40 -1.32 -4.34 10.61
CA TRP A 40 -1.82 -3.86 9.33
C TRP A 40 -1.45 -2.40 9.05
N GLU A 41 -1.47 -1.56 10.10
CA GLU A 41 -1.11 -0.15 9.98
C GLU A 41 0.37 0.04 9.59
N MET A 42 1.27 -0.78 10.14
CA MET A 42 2.69 -0.76 9.77
C MET A 42 2.89 -1.16 8.30
N PHE A 43 2.21 -2.22 7.85
CA PHE A 43 2.22 -2.63 6.45
C PHE A 43 1.75 -1.49 5.53
N LYS A 44 0.58 -0.91 5.81
CA LYS A 44 0.05 0.20 5.01
C LYS A 44 1.04 1.35 4.97
N ARG A 45 1.57 1.80 6.12
CA ARG A 45 2.52 2.92 6.15
C ARG A 45 3.72 2.68 5.23
N GLU A 46 4.35 1.52 5.34
CA GLU A 46 5.53 1.17 4.53
C GLU A 46 5.17 1.04 3.04
N PHE A 47 4.01 0.45 2.72
CA PHE A 47 3.50 0.35 1.36
C PHE A 47 3.26 1.74 0.74
N TRP A 48 2.60 2.64 1.47
CA TRP A 48 2.31 3.99 1.00
C TRP A 48 3.59 4.80 0.79
N VAL A 49 4.57 4.69 1.67
CA VAL A 49 5.87 5.37 1.49
C VAL A 49 6.59 4.88 0.22
N LYS A 50 6.56 3.58 -0.06
CA LYS A 50 7.26 2.99 -1.21
C LYS A 50 6.54 3.23 -2.55
N TYR A 51 5.24 3.03 -2.61
CA TYR A 51 4.50 2.98 -3.88
C TYR A 51 3.60 4.19 -4.14
N PHE A 52 3.23 4.92 -3.09
CA PHE A 52 2.36 6.07 -3.24
C PHE A 52 2.84 7.24 -2.38
N PRO A 53 4.10 7.71 -2.55
CA PRO A 53 4.69 8.79 -1.76
C PRO A 53 3.96 10.13 -1.97
N ASP A 54 4.25 11.11 -1.11
CA ASP A 54 3.57 12.42 -1.10
C ASP A 54 3.57 13.13 -2.46
N ASP A 55 4.67 13.07 -3.20
CA ASP A 55 4.75 13.72 -4.52
C ASP A 55 3.83 13.05 -5.54
N VAL A 56 3.75 11.70 -5.53
CA VAL A 56 2.82 10.94 -6.38
C VAL A 56 1.38 11.22 -5.98
N ARG A 57 1.08 11.31 -4.67
CA ARG A 57 -0.25 11.69 -4.18
C ARG A 57 -0.65 13.08 -4.62
N ASN A 58 0.25 14.05 -4.46
CA ASN A 58 0.01 15.44 -4.85
C ASN A 58 -0.22 15.56 -6.37
N LYS A 59 0.54 14.81 -7.19
CA LYS A 59 0.30 14.72 -8.63
C LYS A 59 -1.11 14.17 -8.92
N LYS A 60 -1.55 13.11 -8.24
CA LYS A 60 -2.92 12.58 -8.39
C LYS A 60 -4.01 13.56 -7.96
N VAL A 61 -3.77 14.37 -6.92
CA VAL A 61 -4.69 15.44 -6.52
C VAL A 61 -4.81 16.49 -7.63
N VAL A 62 -3.68 16.93 -8.20
CA VAL A 62 -3.70 17.88 -9.32
C VAL A 62 -4.40 17.30 -10.55
N GLU A 63 -4.06 16.07 -10.95
CA GLU A 63 -4.74 15.36 -12.07
C GLU A 63 -6.26 15.30 -11.84
N PHE A 64 -6.70 15.04 -10.61
CA PHE A 64 -8.12 14.99 -10.27
C PHE A 64 -8.80 16.36 -10.32
N LEU A 65 -8.14 17.43 -9.84
CA LEU A 65 -8.67 18.79 -9.88
C LEU A 65 -8.78 19.32 -11.32
N GLU A 66 -7.87 18.93 -12.19
CA GLU A 66 -7.87 19.32 -13.61
C GLU A 66 -8.74 18.41 -14.48
N LEU A 67 -9.30 17.34 -13.91
CA LEU A 67 -10.13 16.39 -14.62
C LEU A 67 -11.39 17.08 -15.16
N LYS A 68 -11.53 17.07 -16.49
CA LYS A 68 -12.72 17.55 -17.20
C LYS A 68 -13.29 16.41 -18.00
N GLN A 69 -14.62 16.28 -18.00
CA GLN A 69 -15.33 15.25 -18.77
C GLN A 69 -14.99 15.34 -20.27
N GLY A 70 -14.90 16.55 -20.83
CA GLY A 70 -14.69 16.74 -22.27
C GLY A 70 -15.77 16.00 -23.08
N ASN A 71 -15.35 15.23 -24.08
CA ASN A 71 -16.24 14.38 -24.89
C ASN A 71 -16.34 12.94 -24.35
N LEU A 72 -15.84 12.67 -23.13
CA LEU A 72 -15.93 11.33 -22.54
C LEU A 72 -17.37 11.04 -22.11
N THR A 73 -17.84 9.84 -22.46
CA THR A 73 -19.14 9.35 -22.03
C THR A 73 -19.09 8.97 -20.55
N VAL A 74 -20.06 9.45 -19.78
CA VAL A 74 -20.36 8.92 -18.45
C VAL A 74 -21.53 7.96 -18.65
N ALA A 75 -21.29 6.67 -18.40
CA ALA A 75 -22.30 5.61 -18.50
C ALA A 75 -23.10 5.47 -17.20
#